data_AF-A0A7Y4R9Q0-F1
#
_entry.id   AF-A0A7Y4R9Q0-F1
#
_cell.length_a   1.000
_cell.length_b   1.000
_cell.length_c   1.000
_cell.angle_alpha   90.00
_cell.angle_beta   90.00
_cell.angle_gamma   90.00
#
_symmetry.space_group_name_H-M   'P 1'
#
loop_
_entity.id
_entity.type
_entity.pdbx_description
1 polymer ?
#
loop_
_entity_poly.entity_id
_entity_poly.type
_entity_poly.pdbx_seq_one_letter_code
_entity_poly.pdbx_strand_id
1 'polypeptide(L)'
;MNMRVLNKSRKKLQPGDIFVFQMPDDFYRYGRVIRTDAIGGGFPDCNLIYLYAVATSTKLPVPALSTGSLLIPPELTNTLPWVRGYFENIEHRPLLKNDTLLVHCFWDDPFERYVDEYRNVLDRRHEPCGFYGLASYAGIDQAVSKALDFLWTRPELKNLSPNFASFYKKRLVALEQEGMTYGKAELKAMQETVVKMGDRVEDYAWRELDRCEEWRCK
;
A
#
# COMPACT_ATOMS: atom_id res chain seq x y z
N MET A 1 3.01 -8.40 6.00
CA MET A 1 1.84 -8.28 5.12
C MET A 1 0.61 -8.25 6.02
N ASN A 2 -0.15 -7.16 6.00
CA ASN A 2 -1.35 -7.00 6.83
C ASN A 2 -2.62 -7.42 6.08
N MET A 3 -2.68 -7.23 4.77
CA MET A 3 -3.78 -7.66 3.93
C MET A 3 -4.00 -9.17 4.05
N ARG A 4 -5.26 -9.56 4.27
CA ARG A 4 -5.69 -10.95 4.38
C ARG A 4 -5.97 -11.54 3.00
N VAL A 5 -5.71 -12.84 2.88
CA VAL A 5 -6.10 -13.61 1.69
C VAL A 5 -7.59 -13.94 1.79
N LEU A 6 -8.36 -13.50 0.81
CA LEU A 6 -9.79 -13.74 0.64
C LEU A 6 -10.02 -14.91 -0.34
N ASN A 7 -10.09 -14.62 -1.64
CA ASN A 7 -10.34 -15.61 -2.68
C ASN A 7 -9.43 -15.38 -3.89
N LYS A 8 -8.75 -16.43 -4.34
CA LYS A 8 -7.84 -16.37 -5.48
C LYS A 8 -8.63 -16.33 -6.79
N SER A 9 -8.28 -15.41 -7.67
CA SER A 9 -8.90 -15.29 -8.99
C SER A 9 -7.86 -15.11 -10.09
N ARG A 10 -8.10 -15.73 -11.24
CA ARG A 10 -7.35 -15.51 -12.49
C ARG A 10 -8.24 -14.93 -13.59
N LYS A 11 -9.43 -14.42 -13.22
CA LYS A 11 -10.33 -13.78 -14.18
C LYS A 11 -9.63 -12.57 -14.78
N LYS A 12 -9.82 -12.36 -16.08
CA LYS A 12 -9.37 -11.15 -16.75
C LYS A 12 -10.11 -9.95 -16.14
N LEU A 13 -9.36 -8.92 -15.76
CA LEU A 13 -9.91 -7.68 -15.23
C LEU A 13 -10.45 -6.82 -16.36
N GLN A 14 -11.46 -6.02 -16.05
CA GLN A 14 -12.00 -5.00 -16.94
C GLN A 14 -12.26 -3.70 -16.19
N PRO A 15 -12.17 -2.53 -16.86
CA PRO A 15 -12.53 -1.25 -16.27
C PRO A 15 -13.95 -1.28 -15.70
N GLY A 16 -14.11 -0.83 -14.45
CA GLY A 16 -15.39 -0.86 -13.72
C GLY A 16 -15.57 -2.06 -12.79
N ASP A 17 -14.66 -3.05 -12.82
CA ASP A 17 -14.66 -4.11 -11.82
C ASP A 17 -14.44 -3.53 -10.42
N ILE A 18 -15.30 -3.95 -9.49
CA ILE A 18 -15.24 -3.61 -8.08
C ILE A 18 -14.73 -4.82 -7.32
N PHE A 19 -13.70 -4.59 -6.52
CA PHE A 19 -13.08 -5.60 -5.69
C PHE A 19 -13.08 -5.17 -4.22
N VAL A 20 -12.93 -6.16 -3.35
CA VAL A 20 -12.71 -5.95 -1.92
C VAL A 20 -11.35 -6.45 -1.50
N PHE A 21 -10.82 -5.83 -0.45
CA PHE A 21 -9.67 -6.26 0.32
C PHE A 21 -9.98 -6.14 1.81
N GLN A 22 -9.25 -6.86 2.65
CA GLN A 22 -9.46 -6.85 4.09
C GLN A 22 -8.13 -6.68 4.83
N MET A 23 -8.13 -5.79 5.82
CA MET A 23 -7.01 -5.56 6.74
C MET A 23 -7.24 -6.36 8.04
N PRO A 24 -6.31 -6.35 9.01
CA PRO A 24 -6.46 -7.11 10.26
C PRO A 24 -7.59 -6.64 11.20
N ASP A 25 -8.46 -5.72 10.78
CA ASP A 25 -9.56 -5.12 11.54
C ASP A 25 -10.95 -5.70 11.25
N ASP A 26 -11.00 -6.81 10.49
CA ASP A 26 -12.23 -7.50 10.09
C ASP A 26 -13.19 -6.69 9.20
N PHE A 27 -12.81 -5.49 8.74
CA PHE A 27 -13.62 -4.69 7.81
C PHE A 27 -13.20 -4.90 6.35
N TYR A 28 -14.20 -5.05 5.47
CA TYR A 28 -14.00 -5.02 4.03
C TYR A 28 -13.89 -3.58 3.55
N ARG A 29 -12.86 -3.32 2.76
CA ARG A 29 -12.67 -2.08 2.01
C ARG A 29 -12.73 -2.37 0.53
N TYR A 30 -12.94 -1.33 -0.24
CA TYR A 30 -13.29 -1.44 -1.65
C TYR A 30 -12.22 -0.83 -2.52
N GLY A 31 -12.05 -1.41 -3.70
CA GLY A 31 -11.31 -0.80 -4.78
C GLY A 31 -12.03 -0.97 -6.10
N ARG A 32 -11.60 -0.20 -7.10
CA ARG A 32 -12.17 -0.22 -8.44
C ARG A 32 -11.06 -0.19 -9.48
N VAL A 33 -11.20 -1.03 -10.51
CA VAL A 33 -10.33 -1.02 -11.67
C VAL A 33 -10.75 0.12 -12.59
N ILE A 34 -9.83 1.03 -12.89
CA ILE A 34 -10.09 2.24 -13.68
C ILE A 34 -9.61 2.07 -15.13
N ARG A 35 -8.44 1.46 -15.30
CA ARG A 35 -7.82 1.11 -16.59
C ARG A 35 -7.10 -0.23 -16.49
N THR A 36 -6.91 -0.89 -17.62
CA THR A 36 -6.15 -2.15 -17.75
C THR A 36 -5.06 -2.07 -18.81
N ASP A 37 -4.87 -0.88 -19.37
CA ASP A 37 -4.00 -0.52 -20.50
C ASP A 37 -3.01 0.60 -20.10
N ALA A 38 -2.85 0.86 -18.80
CA ALA A 38 -1.95 1.89 -18.29
C ALA A 38 -0.48 1.46 -18.41
N ILE A 39 0.43 2.42 -18.30
CA ILE A 39 1.87 2.19 -18.29
C ILE A 39 2.39 2.59 -16.91
N GLY A 40 3.05 1.69 -16.19
CA GLY A 40 3.62 1.97 -14.87
C GLY A 40 5.11 1.67 -14.84
N GLY A 41 5.96 2.66 -14.59
CA GLY A 41 7.42 2.46 -14.52
C GLY A 41 8.03 1.89 -15.81
N GLY A 42 7.38 2.09 -16.96
CA GLY A 42 7.79 1.52 -18.25
C GLY A 42 7.21 0.13 -18.57
N PHE A 43 6.45 -0.48 -17.66
CA PHE A 43 5.74 -1.72 -17.91
C PHE A 43 4.38 -1.44 -18.57
N PRO A 44 4.05 -2.03 -19.74
CA PRO A 44 2.75 -1.87 -20.37
C PRO A 44 1.67 -2.72 -19.68
N ASP A 45 0.40 -2.51 -20.07
CA ASP A 45 -0.77 -3.29 -19.64
C ASP A 45 -0.94 -3.38 -18.11
N CYS A 46 -0.60 -2.29 -17.42
CA CYS A 46 -0.82 -2.14 -15.99
C CYS A 46 -2.30 -1.86 -15.70
N ASN A 47 -2.74 -2.31 -14.52
CA ASN A 47 -4.05 -2.00 -13.98
C ASN A 47 -3.93 -0.74 -13.13
N LEU A 48 -4.63 0.31 -13.54
CA LEU A 48 -4.83 1.48 -12.70
C LEU A 48 -6.00 1.20 -11.76
N ILE A 49 -5.76 1.29 -10.45
CA ILE A 49 -6.77 1.04 -9.44
C ILE A 49 -6.96 2.24 -8.52
N TYR A 50 -8.19 2.37 -8.04
CA TYR A 50 -8.54 3.20 -6.90
C TYR A 50 -8.85 2.33 -5.69
N LEU A 51 -8.42 2.76 -4.51
CA LEU A 51 -8.70 2.14 -3.22
C LEU A 51 -9.42 3.17 -2.36
N TYR A 52 -10.57 2.82 -1.80
CA TYR A 52 -11.45 3.76 -1.09
C TYR A 52 -11.37 3.58 0.43
N ALA A 53 -11.55 4.67 1.17
CA ALA A 53 -11.48 4.67 2.63
C ALA A 53 -12.72 4.03 3.30
N VAL A 54 -13.83 3.91 2.55
CA VAL A 54 -15.08 3.31 3.04
C VAL A 54 -14.88 1.86 3.44
N ALA A 55 -15.42 1.50 4.61
CA ALA A 55 -15.26 0.19 5.23
C ALA A 55 -16.63 -0.34 5.71
N THR A 56 -16.86 -1.64 5.54
CA THR A 56 -18.11 -2.32 5.92
C THR A 56 -17.83 -3.68 6.54
N SER A 57 -18.75 -4.17 7.39
CA SER A 57 -18.65 -5.51 7.99
C SER A 57 -19.01 -6.65 7.04
N THR A 58 -19.74 -6.36 5.96
CA THR A 58 -20.09 -7.30 4.89
C THR A 58 -19.56 -6.80 3.54
N LYS A 59 -19.36 -7.71 2.56
CA LYS A 59 -18.89 -7.35 1.21
C LYS A 59 -19.96 -6.66 0.35
N LEU A 60 -21.23 -6.94 0.64
CA LEU A 60 -22.39 -6.45 -0.09
C LEU A 60 -23.42 -5.91 0.91
N PRO A 61 -24.22 -4.89 0.50
CA PRO A 61 -24.15 -4.18 -0.79
C PRO A 61 -22.92 -3.28 -0.90
N VAL A 62 -22.40 -3.05 -2.12
CA VAL A 62 -21.26 -2.13 -2.32
C VAL A 62 -21.72 -0.69 -2.08
N PRO A 63 -21.05 0.07 -1.19
CA PRO A 63 -21.39 1.45 -0.89
C PRO A 63 -21.13 2.38 -2.09
N ALA A 64 -21.52 3.66 -1.96
CA ALA A 64 -21.13 4.67 -2.93
C ALA A 64 -19.59 4.86 -2.89
N LEU A 65 -18.95 4.74 -4.06
CA LEU A 65 -17.51 4.90 -4.21
C LEU A 65 -17.26 6.25 -4.90
N SER A 66 -16.61 7.18 -4.19
CA SER A 66 -16.32 8.52 -4.70
C SER A 66 -14.83 8.77 -4.78
N THR A 67 -14.40 9.50 -5.81
CA THR A 67 -13.02 9.98 -5.94
C THR A 67 -12.61 10.93 -4.81
N GLY A 68 -13.57 11.55 -4.12
CA GLY A 68 -13.30 12.34 -2.92
C GLY A 68 -12.98 11.52 -1.66
N SER A 69 -13.13 10.19 -1.72
CA SER A 69 -12.92 9.27 -0.59
C SER A 69 -11.86 8.21 -0.88
N LEU A 70 -10.85 8.54 -1.71
CA LEU A 70 -9.71 7.66 -1.93
C LEU A 70 -8.88 7.51 -0.64
N LEU A 71 -8.50 6.28 -0.33
CA LEU A 71 -7.70 5.94 0.84
C LEU A 71 -6.23 6.28 0.65
N ILE A 72 -5.71 6.00 -0.54
CA ILE A 72 -4.38 6.35 -1.01
C ILE A 72 -4.50 6.92 -2.43
N PRO A 73 -3.48 7.63 -2.94
CA PRO A 73 -3.45 8.03 -4.35
C PRO A 73 -3.66 6.83 -5.30
N PRO A 74 -4.05 7.07 -6.56
CA PRO A 74 -4.17 6.01 -7.56
C PRO A 74 -2.89 5.18 -7.65
N GLU A 75 -3.05 3.87 -7.83
CA GLU A 75 -1.92 2.92 -7.89
C GLU A 75 -1.93 2.16 -9.22
N LEU A 76 -0.75 1.91 -9.76
CA LEU A 76 -0.53 1.10 -10.95
C LEU A 76 -0.04 -0.28 -10.50
N THR A 77 -0.75 -1.34 -10.86
CA THR A 77 -0.39 -2.70 -10.42
C THR A 77 -0.63 -3.74 -11.51
N ASN A 78 -0.17 -4.96 -11.28
CA ASN A 78 -0.45 -6.11 -12.13
C ASN A 78 -1.60 -6.94 -11.55
N THR A 79 -1.86 -8.11 -12.11
CA THR A 79 -2.96 -9.00 -11.66
C THR A 79 -2.62 -9.82 -10.42
N LEU A 80 -1.38 -9.75 -9.89
CA LEU A 80 -0.95 -10.57 -8.76
C LEU A 80 -1.77 -10.39 -7.47
N PRO A 81 -2.27 -9.20 -7.10
CA PRO A 81 -3.16 -9.06 -5.94
C PRO A 81 -4.38 -10.00 -6.01
N TRP A 82 -4.98 -10.18 -7.19
CA TRP A 82 -6.10 -11.10 -7.41
C TRP A 82 -5.67 -12.56 -7.48
N VAL A 83 -4.57 -12.86 -8.17
CA VAL A 83 -4.04 -14.24 -8.29
C VAL A 83 -3.65 -14.81 -6.93
N ARG A 84 -3.13 -13.96 -6.03
CA ARG A 84 -2.78 -14.31 -4.65
C ARG A 84 -3.97 -14.26 -3.69
N GLY A 85 -5.08 -13.66 -4.13
CA GLY A 85 -6.35 -13.61 -3.41
C GLY A 85 -6.44 -12.49 -2.37
N TYR A 86 -5.54 -11.51 -2.39
CA TYR A 86 -5.67 -10.31 -1.55
C TYR A 86 -6.83 -9.43 -2.02
N PHE A 87 -7.07 -9.40 -3.34
CA PHE A 87 -8.22 -8.75 -3.95
C PHE A 87 -9.22 -9.77 -4.47
N GLU A 88 -10.50 -9.57 -4.13
CA GLU A 88 -11.61 -10.39 -4.58
C GLU A 88 -12.62 -9.53 -5.35
N ASN A 89 -12.85 -9.83 -6.63
CA ASN A 89 -13.89 -9.15 -7.41
C ASN A 89 -15.28 -9.60 -6.92
N ILE A 90 -16.15 -8.63 -6.64
CA ILE A 90 -17.50 -8.88 -6.09
C ILE A 90 -18.62 -8.37 -6.97
N GLU A 91 -18.37 -7.34 -7.79
CA GLU A 91 -19.37 -6.73 -8.67
C GLU A 91 -18.67 -6.04 -9.85
N HIS A 92 -19.40 -5.78 -10.93
CA HIS A 92 -18.96 -4.91 -12.02
C HIS A 92 -19.96 -3.77 -12.20
N ARG A 93 -19.47 -2.53 -12.25
CA ARG A 93 -20.27 -1.35 -12.59
C ARG A 93 -19.55 -0.52 -13.65
N PRO A 94 -20.17 -0.25 -14.81
CA PRO A 94 -19.59 0.61 -15.84
C PRO A 94 -19.10 1.94 -15.24
N LEU A 95 -17.92 2.39 -15.66
CA LEU A 95 -17.36 3.67 -15.22
C LEU A 95 -18.16 4.82 -15.83
N LEU A 96 -18.68 5.69 -14.97
CA LEU A 96 -19.23 6.98 -15.35
C LEU A 96 -18.14 8.06 -15.27
N LYS A 97 -18.37 9.20 -15.91
CA LYS A 97 -17.41 10.33 -15.92
C LYS A 97 -16.99 10.79 -14.52
N ASN A 98 -17.89 10.69 -13.55
CA ASN A 98 -17.65 11.13 -12.17
C ASN A 98 -16.98 10.05 -11.29
N ASP A 99 -16.79 8.84 -11.82
CA ASP A 99 -16.11 7.74 -11.14
C ASP A 99 -14.58 7.82 -11.27
N THR A 100 -14.09 8.69 -12.16
CA THR A 100 -12.68 8.86 -12.50
C THR A 100 -12.20 10.26 -12.16
N LEU A 101 -10.95 10.37 -11.70
CA LEU A 101 -10.28 11.66 -11.56
C LEU A 101 -10.17 12.34 -12.94
N LEU A 102 -10.25 13.67 -12.95
CA LEU A 102 -10.10 14.44 -14.19
C LEU A 102 -8.70 14.30 -14.79
N VAL A 103 -7.69 14.19 -13.93
CA VAL A 103 -6.28 14.02 -14.28
C VAL A 103 -5.71 13.01 -13.30
N HIS A 104 -5.12 11.91 -13.79
CA HIS A 104 -4.23 11.10 -12.97
C HIS A 104 -2.84 11.72 -12.99
N CYS A 105 -2.17 11.73 -11.85
CA CYS A 105 -0.86 12.33 -11.71
C CYS A 105 0.03 11.40 -10.89
N PHE A 106 1.23 11.15 -11.41
CA PHE A 106 2.23 10.31 -10.80
C PHE A 106 3.60 11.00 -10.86
N TRP A 107 4.38 10.86 -9.80
CA TRP A 107 5.77 11.31 -9.77
C TRP A 107 6.70 10.25 -10.38
N ASP A 108 7.34 10.60 -11.50
CA ASP A 108 8.34 9.79 -12.23
C ASP A 108 9.73 10.13 -11.69
N ASP A 109 10.09 9.49 -10.57
CA ASP A 109 11.30 9.78 -9.80
C ASP A 109 12.61 9.76 -10.62
N PRO A 110 12.84 8.77 -11.52
CA PRO A 110 14.06 8.76 -12.34
C PRO A 110 14.19 9.94 -13.32
N PHE A 111 13.07 10.59 -13.68
CA PHE A 111 13.03 11.71 -14.62
C PHE A 111 12.60 13.03 -13.97
N GLU A 112 12.42 13.03 -12.64
CA GLU A 112 12.03 14.18 -11.82
C GLU A 112 10.86 15.00 -12.40
N ARG A 113 9.78 14.33 -12.80
CA ARG A 113 8.63 14.98 -13.47
C ARG A 113 7.29 14.34 -13.11
N TYR A 114 6.21 15.07 -13.39
CA TYR A 114 4.84 14.55 -13.27
C TYR A 114 4.36 13.96 -14.59
N VAL A 115 3.71 12.80 -14.52
CA VAL A 115 3.13 12.12 -15.68
C VAL A 115 1.73 11.57 -15.38
N ASP A 116 0.95 11.33 -16.43
CA ASP A 116 -0.33 10.60 -16.35
C ASP A 116 -0.13 9.06 -16.43
N GLU A 117 -1.22 8.30 -16.45
CA GLU A 117 -1.21 6.83 -16.54
C GLU A 117 -0.68 6.27 -17.87
N TYR A 118 -0.43 7.13 -18.86
CA TYR A 118 0.12 6.79 -20.17
C TYR A 118 1.53 7.38 -20.37
N ARG A 119 2.15 7.91 -19.29
CA ARG A 119 3.47 8.55 -19.28
C ARG A 119 3.53 9.87 -20.06
N ASN A 120 2.40 10.52 -20.33
CA ASN A 120 2.41 11.87 -20.88
C ASN A 120 2.84 12.85 -19.80
N VAL A 121 3.73 13.77 -20.14
CA VAL A 121 4.23 14.78 -19.20
C VAL A 121 3.14 15.78 -18.87
N LEU A 122 2.94 16.03 -17.58
CA LEU A 122 2.03 17.06 -17.07
C LEU A 122 2.79 18.37 -16.84
N ASP A 123 2.09 19.50 -16.98
CA ASP A 123 2.63 20.84 -16.76
C ASP A 123 2.87 21.14 -15.27
N ARG A 124 2.11 20.47 -14.39
CA ARG A 124 2.19 20.61 -12.94
C ARG A 124 1.69 19.36 -12.21
N ARG A 125 1.86 19.37 -10.90
CA ARG A 125 1.27 18.37 -9.99
C ARG A 125 -0.24 18.53 -9.91
N HIS A 126 -0.97 17.43 -10.00
CA HIS A 126 -2.41 17.35 -9.71
C HIS A 126 -2.64 16.38 -8.55
N GLU A 127 -3.52 16.73 -7.61
CA GLU A 127 -3.85 15.85 -6.49
C GLU A 127 -5.11 15.00 -6.79
N PRO A 128 -5.14 13.74 -6.28
CA PRO A 128 -4.07 13.04 -5.58
C PRO A 128 -2.93 12.60 -6.52
N CYS A 129 -1.68 12.83 -6.10
CA CYS A 129 -0.49 12.43 -6.85
C CYS A 129 0.14 11.14 -6.29
N GLY A 130 0.21 10.09 -7.11
CA GLY A 130 0.83 8.81 -6.77
C GLY A 130 2.32 8.72 -7.15
N PHE A 131 2.91 7.55 -6.96
CA PHE A 131 4.25 7.23 -7.47
C PHE A 131 4.13 6.56 -8.85
N TYR A 132 4.97 6.96 -9.81
CA TYR A 132 4.98 6.35 -11.13
C TYR A 132 5.82 5.07 -11.11
N GLY A 133 5.16 3.93 -10.91
CA GLY A 133 5.82 2.63 -10.90
C GLY A 133 4.83 1.48 -10.80
N LEU A 134 5.29 0.26 -11.06
CA LEU A 134 4.47 -0.93 -10.87
C LEU A 134 4.47 -1.33 -9.39
N ALA A 135 3.39 -1.01 -8.69
CA ALA A 135 3.18 -1.41 -7.31
C ALA A 135 2.91 -2.92 -7.21
N SER A 136 3.68 -3.59 -6.36
CA SER A 136 3.38 -4.97 -5.94
C SER A 136 2.24 -4.99 -4.93
N TYR A 137 1.59 -6.14 -4.76
CA TYR A 137 0.60 -6.31 -3.68
C TYR A 137 1.18 -6.03 -2.28
N ALA A 138 2.50 -6.18 -2.09
CA ALA A 138 3.18 -5.79 -0.85
C ALA A 138 3.36 -4.28 -0.71
N GLY A 139 3.65 -3.58 -1.81
CA GLY A 139 3.71 -2.11 -1.83
C GLY A 139 2.34 -1.50 -1.53
N ILE A 140 1.27 -2.06 -2.12
CA ILE A 140 -0.10 -1.65 -1.83
C ILE A 140 -0.45 -1.92 -0.35
N ASP A 141 -0.07 -3.08 0.20
CA ASP A 141 -0.26 -3.40 1.63
C ASP A 141 0.40 -2.36 2.53
N GLN A 142 1.62 -1.95 2.21
CA GLN A 142 2.35 -0.96 2.98
C GLN A 142 1.65 0.41 2.90
N ALA A 143 1.26 0.85 1.71
CA ALA A 143 0.58 2.13 1.50
C ALA A 143 -0.76 2.18 2.25
N VAL A 144 -1.58 1.13 2.12
CA VAL A 144 -2.87 0.99 2.81
C VAL A 144 -2.67 0.89 4.32
N SER A 145 -1.68 0.11 4.78
CA SER A 145 -1.37 -0.02 6.21
C SER A 145 -1.00 1.32 6.82
N LYS A 146 -0.15 2.09 6.14
CA LYS A 146 0.22 3.44 6.57
C LYS A 146 -0.98 4.38 6.60
N ALA A 147 -1.84 4.35 5.58
CA ALA A 147 -3.02 5.22 5.51
C ALA A 147 -4.08 4.92 6.58
N LEU A 148 -4.11 3.68 7.09
CA LEU A 148 -5.06 3.22 8.10
C LEU A 148 -4.46 3.12 9.50
N ASP A 149 -3.23 3.61 9.69
CA ASP A 149 -2.46 3.46 10.94
C ASP A 149 -2.35 2.01 11.41
N PHE A 150 -2.44 1.05 10.49
CA PHE A 150 -1.92 -0.28 10.74
C PHE A 150 -0.41 -0.16 10.76
N LEU A 151 0.11 -0.02 11.97
CA LEU A 151 1.49 -0.40 12.23
C LEU A 151 1.71 -1.76 11.59
N TRP A 152 2.85 -1.93 10.92
CA TRP A 152 3.33 -3.26 10.59
C TRP A 152 3.57 -3.96 11.93
N THR A 153 2.52 -4.50 12.53
CA THR A 153 2.65 -5.51 13.55
C THR A 153 3.15 -6.70 12.78
N ARG A 154 4.47 -6.75 12.57
CA ARG A 154 5.20 -8.01 12.68
C ARG A 154 4.40 -8.86 13.68
N PRO A 155 3.79 -9.98 13.27
CA PRO A 155 3.17 -10.91 14.20
C PRO A 155 4.09 -11.21 15.40
N GLU A 156 5.40 -11.06 15.17
CA GLU A 156 6.50 -11.18 16.12
C GLU A 156 6.58 -10.03 17.15
N LEU A 157 6.14 -8.80 16.83
CA LEU A 157 6.03 -7.68 17.80
C LEU A 157 4.84 -7.89 18.76
N LYS A 158 3.85 -8.73 18.43
CA LYS A 158 2.74 -9.05 19.36
C LYS A 158 3.23 -9.83 20.59
N ASN A 159 4.36 -10.52 20.46
CA ASN A 159 5.01 -11.26 21.54
C ASN A 159 6.04 -10.41 22.30
N LEU A 160 6.29 -9.17 21.85
CA LEU A 160 7.21 -8.28 22.55
C LEU A 160 6.48 -7.59 23.70
N SER A 161 7.24 -7.29 24.75
CA SER A 161 6.68 -6.61 25.91
C SER A 161 6.02 -5.29 25.50
N PRO A 162 4.91 -4.89 26.14
CA PRO A 162 4.27 -3.59 25.88
C PRO A 162 5.24 -2.40 25.94
N ASN A 163 6.29 -2.52 26.74
CA ASN A 163 7.36 -1.52 26.86
C ASN A 163 8.22 -1.43 25.58
N PHE A 164 8.55 -2.57 24.95
CA PHE A 164 9.27 -2.62 23.68
C PHE A 164 8.46 -1.91 22.59
N ALA A 165 7.21 -2.32 22.40
CA ALA A 165 6.34 -1.74 21.39
C ALA A 165 6.12 -0.24 21.62
N SER A 166 5.99 0.20 22.88
CA SER A 166 5.85 1.63 23.20
C SER A 166 7.12 2.42 22.89
N PHE A 167 8.31 1.89 23.21
CA PHE A 167 9.57 2.59 22.96
C PHE A 167 9.89 2.66 21.46
N TYR A 168 9.75 1.54 20.76
CA TYR A 168 9.92 1.46 19.32
C TYR A 168 9.04 2.48 18.57
N LYS A 169 7.74 2.54 18.89
CA LYS A 169 6.80 3.50 18.27
C LYS A 169 7.22 4.94 18.52
N LYS A 170 7.54 5.29 19.77
CA LYS A 170 7.99 6.65 20.11
C LYS A 170 9.25 7.01 19.33
N ARG A 171 10.16 6.07 19.14
CA ARG A 171 11.41 6.34 18.45
C ARG A 171 11.27 6.43 16.94
N LEU A 172 10.46 5.56 16.33
CA LEU A 172 10.16 5.61 14.90
C LEU A 172 9.59 6.97 14.50
N VAL A 173 8.56 7.43 15.22
CA VAL A 173 7.93 8.74 14.97
C VAL A 173 8.92 9.89 15.12
N ALA A 174 9.76 9.87 16.15
CA ALA A 174 10.79 10.89 16.35
C ALA A 174 11.78 10.94 15.18
N LEU A 175 12.22 9.79 14.68
CA LEU A 175 13.17 9.70 13.56
C LEU A 175 12.57 10.18 12.23
N GLU A 176 11.29 9.92 11.99
CA GLU A 176 10.59 10.48 10.83
C GLU A 176 10.44 12.01 10.93
N GLN A 177 10.18 12.53 12.14
CA GLN A 177 10.16 13.97 12.40
C GLN A 177 11.54 14.62 12.26
N GLU A 178 12.62 13.87 12.48
CA GLU A 178 14.00 14.25 12.18
C GLU A 178 14.32 14.22 10.66
N GLY A 179 13.32 13.97 9.80
CA GLY A 179 13.44 13.99 8.34
C GLY A 179 13.99 12.69 7.75
N MET A 180 14.03 11.61 8.52
CA MET A 180 14.50 10.31 8.07
C MET A 180 13.42 9.58 7.26
N THR A 181 13.81 8.96 6.15
CA THR A 181 12.88 8.13 5.38
C THR A 181 12.42 6.93 6.22
N TYR A 182 11.15 6.52 6.09
CA TYR A 182 10.53 5.47 6.92
C TYR A 182 11.44 4.23 7.08
N GLY A 183 12.02 3.71 5.98
CA GLY A 183 12.89 2.52 6.06
C GLY A 183 14.19 2.74 6.85
N LYS A 184 14.79 3.94 6.79
CA LYS A 184 15.96 4.29 7.61
C LYS A 184 15.56 4.51 9.07
N ALA A 185 14.40 5.16 9.28
CA ALA A 185 13.85 5.45 10.60
C ALA A 185 13.48 4.15 11.34
N GLU A 186 12.90 3.19 10.61
CA GLU A 186 12.53 1.87 11.10
C GLU A 186 13.75 1.06 11.55
N LEU A 187 14.79 0.99 10.71
CA LEU A 187 16.02 0.28 11.05
C LEU A 187 16.67 0.86 12.30
N LYS A 188 16.81 2.19 12.35
CA LYS A 188 17.43 2.89 13.48
C LYS A 188 16.59 2.80 14.75
N ALA A 189 15.26 2.93 14.65
CA ALA A 189 14.36 2.73 15.79
C ALA A 189 14.46 1.31 16.36
N MET A 190 14.57 0.30 15.49
CA MET A 190 14.72 -1.09 15.91
C MET A 190 16.07 -1.31 16.61
N GLN A 191 17.18 -0.87 16.01
CA GLN A 191 18.52 -0.97 16.60
C GLN A 191 18.58 -0.32 17.99
N GLU A 192 18.09 0.92 18.10
CA GLU A 192 18.11 1.65 19.38
C GLU A 192 17.18 1.01 20.42
N THR A 193 16.05 0.45 20.00
CA THR A 193 15.13 -0.26 20.92
C THR A 193 15.75 -1.53 21.45
N VAL A 194 16.42 -2.30 20.60
CA VAL A 194 17.10 -3.55 20.96
C VAL A 194 18.25 -3.27 21.93
N VAL A 195 19.11 -2.29 21.61
CA VAL A 195 20.20 -1.85 22.49
C VAL A 195 19.68 -1.39 23.86
N LYS A 196 18.56 -0.66 23.88
CA LYS A 196 18.00 -0.15 25.14
C LYS A 196 17.40 -1.23 26.04
N MET A 197 16.88 -2.32 25.47
CA MET A 197 16.11 -3.32 26.20
C MET A 197 16.97 -4.49 26.71
N GLY A 198 18.17 -4.71 26.17
CA GLY A 198 19.15 -5.71 26.62
C GLY A 198 18.77 -7.19 26.35
N ASP A 199 19.79 -8.06 26.33
CA ASP A 199 19.94 -9.53 26.16
C ASP A 199 18.75 -10.50 26.02
N ARG A 200 17.50 -10.16 26.39
CA ARG A 200 16.35 -11.09 26.23
C ARG A 200 15.66 -11.00 24.86
N VAL A 201 16.17 -10.18 23.94
CA VAL A 201 15.63 -10.02 22.57
C VAL A 201 16.72 -10.27 21.51
N GLU A 202 17.96 -10.53 21.93
CA GLU A 202 19.15 -10.44 21.07
C GLU A 202 19.19 -11.46 19.94
N ASP A 203 18.85 -12.72 20.20
CA ASP A 203 18.97 -13.77 19.19
C ASP A 203 17.96 -13.62 18.03
N TYR A 204 16.89 -12.86 18.25
CA TYR A 204 15.84 -12.62 17.26
C TYR A 204 16.01 -11.28 16.52
N ALA A 205 16.44 -10.24 17.24
CA ALA A 205 16.61 -8.90 16.69
C ALA A 205 17.80 -8.80 15.72
N TRP A 206 18.92 -9.45 16.03
CA TRP A 206 20.11 -9.42 15.16
C TRP A 206 19.89 -10.20 13.85
N ARG A 207 19.19 -11.34 13.88
CA ARG A 207 18.78 -12.10 12.68
C ARG A 207 17.80 -11.37 11.74
N GLU A 208 17.19 -10.29 12.22
CA GLU A 208 16.33 -9.42 11.42
C GLU A 208 17.08 -8.20 10.88
N LEU A 209 18.07 -7.69 11.62
CA LEU A 209 19.00 -6.67 11.12
C LEU A 209 19.84 -7.22 9.96
N ASP A 210 20.33 -8.45 10.05
CA ASP A 210 21.05 -9.12 8.96
C ASP A 210 20.18 -9.29 7.70
N ARG A 211 18.89 -9.61 7.86
CA ARG A 211 17.94 -9.67 6.74
C ARG A 211 17.65 -8.30 6.15
N CYS A 212 17.55 -7.25 6.96
CA CYS A 212 17.38 -5.88 6.48
C CYS A 212 18.59 -5.40 5.66
N GLU A 213 19.80 -5.86 5.96
CA GLU A 213 20.99 -5.58 5.15
C GLU A 213 20.98 -6.32 3.80
N GLU A 214 20.45 -7.54 3.73
CA GLU A 214 20.29 -8.26 2.45
C GLU A 214 19.35 -7.54 1.45
N TRP A 215 18.38 -6.76 1.92
CA TRP A 215 17.52 -5.92 1.08
C TRP A 215 18.21 -4.68 0.49
N ARG A 216 19.44 -4.35 0.92
CA ARG A 216 20.25 -3.26 0.32
C ARG A 216 21.08 -3.69 -0.89
N CYS A 217 21.21 -5.00 -1.15
CA CYS A 217 22.07 -5.53 -2.21
C CYS A 217 21.31 -6.16 -3.41
N LYS A 218 20.03 -5.80 -3.61
CA LYS A 218 19.28 -6.18 -4.84
C LYS A 218 18.49 -5.01 -5.39
#